data_AF-A0A5R2MVF8-F1
#
_entry.id   AF-A0A5R2MVF8-F1
#
_cell.length_a   1.000
_cell.length_b   1.000
_cell.length_c   1.000
_cell.angle_alpha   90.00
_cell.angle_beta   90.00
_cell.angle_gamma   90.00
#
_symmetry.space_group_name_H-M   'P 1'
#
loop_
_entity.id
_entity.type
_entity.pdbx_description
1 polymer ?
#
loop_
_entity_poly.entity_id
_entity_poly.type
_entity_poly.pdbx_seq_one_letter_code
_entity_poly.pdbx_strand_id
1 'polypeptide(L)'
;RVAESKVANRFSIQNKHPMKPPYVVKPVSEGSSFGVVIVSEGQSHPPQVIGSSEWKYGDTVMVERYIHGRELTCAVMGDVALGVCEIIPTGHSFYDYDSKYVAGGSK
;
A
#
# COMPACT_ATOMS: atom_id res chain seq x y z
N ARG A 1 -14.75 4.60 -9.41
CA ARG A 1 -13.70 4.29 -10.42
C ARG A 1 -12.61 3.50 -9.70
N VAL A 2 -12.24 2.33 -10.20
CA VAL A 2 -11.18 1.49 -9.59
C VAL A 2 -9.82 2.14 -9.86
N ALA A 3 -8.89 2.06 -8.89
CA ALA A 3 -7.51 2.53 -9.08
C ALA A 3 -6.86 1.78 -10.25
N GLU A 4 -6.05 2.46 -11.05
CA GLU A 4 -5.21 1.77 -12.03
C GLU A 4 -4.18 0.92 -11.29
N SER A 5 -4.12 -0.37 -11.59
CA SER A 5 -3.17 -1.31 -10.99
C SER A 5 -2.53 -2.22 -12.03
N LYS A 6 -1.34 -2.73 -11.72
CA LYS A 6 -0.66 -3.77 -12.51
C LYS A 6 0.15 -4.69 -11.60
N VAL A 7 0.32 -5.94 -12.03
CA VAL A 7 1.21 -6.90 -11.39
C VAL A 7 2.55 -6.90 -12.12
N ALA A 8 3.65 -6.90 -11.37
CA ALA A 8 5.00 -6.91 -11.91
C ALA A 8 5.94 -7.74 -11.03
N ASN A 9 7.05 -8.19 -11.62
CA ASN A 9 8.15 -8.74 -10.84
C ASN A 9 8.97 -7.59 -10.22
N ARG A 10 9.33 -7.68 -8.94
CA ARG A 10 10.03 -6.60 -8.20
C ARG A 10 11.37 -6.20 -8.84
N PHE A 11 12.09 -7.14 -9.44
CA PHE A 11 13.35 -6.87 -10.13
C PHE A 11 13.16 -6.12 -11.46
N SER A 12 11.97 -6.22 -12.06
CA SER A 12 11.66 -5.52 -13.31
C SER A 12 11.36 -4.02 -13.11
N ILE A 13 11.06 -3.60 -11.88
CA ILE A 13 10.64 -2.23 -11.55
C ILE A 13 11.66 -1.47 -10.70
N GLN A 14 12.84 -2.03 -10.40
CA GLN A 14 13.81 -1.41 -9.49
C GLN A 14 14.47 -0.13 -10.06
N ASN A 15 14.65 -0.07 -11.40
CA ASN A 15 15.40 0.99 -12.07
C ASN A 15 14.53 2.00 -12.82
N LYS A 16 13.23 1.70 -12.99
CA LYS A 16 12.31 2.54 -13.77
C LYS A 16 10.93 2.49 -13.16
N HIS A 17 10.29 3.65 -13.07
CA HIS A 17 8.92 3.74 -12.62
C HIS A 17 7.98 2.91 -13.52
N PRO A 18 7.23 1.95 -12.94
CA PRO A 18 6.26 1.14 -13.67
C PRO A 18 5.01 1.93 -14.06
N MET A 19 4.71 3.04 -13.37
CA MET A 19 3.66 4.01 -13.70
C MET A 19 4.07 5.41 -13.19
N LYS A 20 3.36 6.46 -13.61
CA LYS A 20 3.64 7.82 -13.15
C LYS A 20 3.39 7.91 -11.62
N PRO A 21 4.35 8.41 -10.82
CA PRO A 21 4.10 8.73 -9.41
C PRO A 21 2.92 9.71 -9.24
N PRO A 22 2.15 9.64 -8.13
CA PRO A 22 2.37 8.77 -6.98
C PRO A 22 1.69 7.40 -7.10
N TYR A 23 2.33 6.37 -6.56
CA TYR A 23 1.80 4.99 -6.56
C TYR A 23 2.26 4.21 -5.33
N VAL A 24 1.61 3.08 -5.07
CA VAL A 24 1.91 2.16 -3.98
C VAL A 24 2.36 0.82 -4.57
N VAL A 25 3.42 0.24 -4.01
CA VAL A 25 3.88 -1.12 -4.31
C VAL A 25 3.54 -2.01 -3.13
N LYS A 26 2.91 -3.16 -3.39
CA LYS A 26 2.45 -4.11 -2.37
C LYS A 26 2.80 -5.54 -2.80
N PRO A 27 3.26 -6.43 -1.92
CA PRO A 27 3.34 -7.85 -2.25
C PRO A 27 1.94 -8.40 -2.52
N VAL A 28 1.79 -9.32 -3.49
CA VAL A 28 0.46 -9.83 -3.88
C VAL A 28 -0.17 -10.80 -2.87
N SER A 29 0.65 -11.43 -2.02
CA SER A 29 0.23 -12.50 -1.11
C SER A 29 0.31 -12.11 0.36
N GLU A 30 0.46 -10.83 0.68
CA GLU A 30 0.65 -10.36 2.06
C GLU A 30 -0.49 -9.47 2.54
N GLY A 31 -0.84 -9.63 3.83
CA GLY A 31 -1.78 -8.79 4.56
C GLY A 31 -1.09 -7.82 5.52
N SER A 32 -1.88 -7.06 6.29
CA SER A 32 -1.37 -6.22 7.41
C SER A 32 -0.38 -5.09 7.04
N SER A 33 -0.40 -4.61 5.80
CA SER A 33 0.49 -3.54 5.31
C SER A 33 1.99 -3.88 5.30
N PHE A 34 2.37 -5.15 5.47
CA PHE A 34 3.77 -5.57 5.36
C PHE A 34 4.28 -5.44 3.92
N GLY A 35 5.46 -4.83 3.76
CA GLY A 35 6.09 -4.65 2.45
C GLY A 35 5.41 -3.61 1.56
N VAL A 36 4.49 -2.81 2.11
CA VAL A 36 3.88 -1.71 1.38
C VAL A 36 4.86 -0.55 1.28
N VAL A 37 5.14 -0.11 0.06
CA VAL A 37 6.04 1.01 -0.24
C VAL A 37 5.28 2.07 -1.03
N ILE A 38 5.27 3.31 -0.53
CA ILE A 38 4.68 4.44 -1.24
C ILE A 38 5.77 5.20 -1.99
N VAL A 39 5.50 5.47 -3.26
CA VAL A 39 6.34 6.29 -4.12
C VAL A 39 5.63 7.63 -4.30
N SER A 40 6.21 8.67 -3.70
CA SER A 40 5.70 10.04 -3.75
C SER A 40 6.00 10.72 -5.07
N GLU A 41 5.26 11.79 -5.36
CA GLU A 41 5.59 12.69 -6.46
C GLU A 41 7.02 13.24 -6.32
N GLY A 42 7.75 13.31 -7.43
CA GLY A 42 9.11 13.84 -7.47
C GLY A 42 10.23 12.84 -7.14
N GLN A 43 9.91 11.59 -6.74
CA GLN A 43 10.93 10.55 -6.72
C GLN A 43 11.42 10.25 -8.14
N SER A 44 12.75 10.20 -8.31
CA SER A 44 13.41 9.99 -9.61
C SER A 44 13.46 8.52 -10.03
N HIS A 45 13.41 7.61 -9.05
CA HIS A 45 13.36 6.18 -9.28
C HIS A 45 12.60 5.47 -8.15
N PRO A 46 12.17 4.22 -8.37
CA PRO A 46 11.54 3.41 -7.33
C PRO A 46 12.51 3.14 -6.16
N PRO A 47 11.99 3.00 -4.92
CA PRO A 47 12.81 2.67 -3.76
C PRO A 47 13.57 1.35 -3.94
N GLN A 48 14.89 1.37 -3.73
CA GLN A 48 15.77 0.22 -3.96
C GLN A 48 15.48 -0.96 -3.03
N VAL A 49 14.81 -0.71 -1.89
CA VAL A 49 14.33 -1.76 -0.97
C VAL A 49 13.46 -2.80 -1.67
N ILE A 50 12.72 -2.43 -2.73
CA ILE A 50 11.88 -3.33 -3.52
C ILE A 50 12.73 -4.40 -4.24
N GLY A 51 13.92 -4.03 -4.74
CA GLY A 51 14.85 -4.94 -5.41
C GLY A 51 15.88 -5.58 -4.48
N SER A 52 15.93 -5.17 -3.20
CA SER A 52 16.96 -5.58 -2.25
C SER A 52 16.89 -7.06 -1.88
N SER A 53 18.03 -7.63 -1.49
CA SER A 53 18.12 -8.95 -0.84
C SER A 53 17.44 -8.99 0.53
N GLU A 54 17.18 -7.83 1.15
CA GLU A 54 16.45 -7.72 2.41
C GLU A 54 14.93 -7.82 2.25
N TRP A 55 14.43 -7.84 1.01
CA TRP A 55 13.01 -8.05 0.71
C TRP A 55 12.60 -9.46 1.09
N LYS A 56 11.80 -9.57 2.16
CA LYS A 56 11.36 -10.86 2.72
C LYS A 56 10.08 -11.42 2.08
N TYR A 57 9.50 -10.71 1.12
CA TYR A 57 8.23 -11.07 0.50
C TYR A 57 8.46 -11.71 -0.88
N GLY A 58 7.39 -12.24 -1.48
CA GLY A 58 7.46 -12.81 -2.83
C GLY A 58 7.97 -11.81 -3.89
N ASP A 59 8.44 -12.36 -5.01
CA ASP A 59 8.97 -11.56 -6.12
C ASP A 59 7.88 -10.84 -6.93
N THR A 60 6.63 -11.25 -6.77
CA THR A 60 5.47 -10.66 -7.43
C THR A 60 4.88 -9.55 -6.56
N VAL A 61 4.82 -8.35 -7.14
CA VAL A 61 4.25 -7.17 -6.49
C VAL A 61 3.13 -6.57 -7.34
N MET A 62 2.15 -5.99 -6.67
CA MET A 62 1.13 -5.15 -7.27
C MET A 62 1.52 -3.69 -7.13
N VAL A 63 1.44 -2.95 -8.22
CA VAL A 63 1.65 -1.50 -8.27
C VAL A 63 0.32 -0.84 -8.54
N GLU A 64 -0.12 0.04 -7.65
CA GLU A 64 -1.41 0.71 -7.74
C GLU A 64 -1.25 2.22 -7.67
N ARG A 65 -2.03 2.96 -8.45
CA ARG A 65 -2.09 4.42 -8.32
C ARG A 65 -2.44 4.80 -6.89
N TYR A 66 -1.68 5.74 -6.32
CA TYR A 66 -1.97 6.25 -4.99
C TYR A 66 -3.21 7.15 -5.05
N ILE A 67 -4.21 6.83 -4.22
CA ILE A 67 -5.44 7.60 -4.07
C ILE A 67 -5.36 8.32 -2.72
N HIS A 68 -5.24 9.65 -2.77
CA HIS A 68 -5.35 10.46 -1.57
C HIS A 68 -6.81 10.48 -1.10
N GLY A 69 -7.06 10.27 0.20
CA GLY A 69 -8.41 10.33 0.74
C GLY A 69 -8.58 9.60 2.07
N ARG A 70 -9.84 9.37 2.44
CA ARG A 70 -10.26 8.66 3.66
C ARG A 70 -10.36 7.16 3.37
N GLU A 71 -9.88 6.34 4.30
CA GLU A 71 -10.05 4.89 4.26
C GLU A 71 -11.32 4.52 5.04
N LEU A 72 -12.25 3.83 4.36
CA LEU A 72 -13.53 3.39 4.93
C LEU A 72 -13.58 1.86 4.86
N THR A 73 -13.85 1.22 5.98
CA THR A 73 -14.02 -0.24 6.06
C THR A 73 -15.45 -0.59 6.40
N CYS A 74 -16.04 -1.54 5.66
CA CYS A 74 -17.39 -2.04 5.91
C CYS A 74 -17.30 -3.56 6.07
N ALA A 75 -17.60 -4.07 7.25
CA ALA A 75 -17.67 -5.52 7.47
C ALA A 75 -18.95 -6.09 6.81
N VAL A 76 -18.89 -7.32 6.34
CA VAL A 76 -20.04 -8.05 5.78
C VAL A 76 -20.16 -9.38 6.53
N MET A 77 -21.37 -9.71 6.99
CA MET A 77 -21.69 -10.96 7.68
C MET A 77 -22.87 -11.63 6.98
N GLY A 78 -22.60 -12.75 6.28
CA GLY A 78 -23.57 -13.34 5.36
C GLY A 78 -23.88 -12.38 4.21
N ASP A 79 -25.16 -12.10 3.99
CA ASP A 79 -25.63 -11.14 2.96
C ASP A 79 -25.85 -9.73 3.51
N VAL A 80 -25.44 -9.45 4.75
CA VAL A 80 -25.68 -8.17 5.43
C VAL A 80 -24.39 -7.37 5.55
N ALA A 81 -24.39 -6.16 5.01
CA ALA A 81 -23.36 -5.15 5.27
C ALA A 81 -23.58 -4.52 6.66
N LEU A 82 -22.54 -4.51 7.49
CA LEU A 82 -22.51 -3.87 8.81
C LEU A 82 -22.17 -2.38 8.67
N GLY A 83 -22.17 -1.65 9.79
CA GLY A 83 -21.85 -0.22 9.80
C GLY A 83 -20.48 0.09 9.17
N VAL A 84 -20.41 1.21 8.44
CA VAL A 84 -19.16 1.71 7.87
C VAL A 84 -18.34 2.34 8.98
N CYS A 85 -17.15 1.80 9.20
CA CYS A 85 -16.16 2.39 10.08
C CYS A 85 -15.19 3.23 9.25
N GLU A 86 -14.99 4.48 9.64
CA GLU A 86 -13.85 5.26 9.16
C GLU A 86 -12.64 4.92 10.02
N ILE A 87 -11.49 4.72 9.36
CA ILE A 87 -10.21 4.59 10.03
C ILE A 87 -9.49 5.93 9.92
N ILE A 88 -9.21 6.59 11.04
CA ILE A 88 -8.46 7.85 11.08
C ILE A 88 -7.03 7.55 11.59
N PRO A 89 -5.99 7.60 10.73
CA PRO A 89 -4.61 7.49 11.18
C PRO A 89 -4.25 8.68 12.09
N THR A 90 -3.69 8.43 13.27
CA THR A 90 -3.21 9.50 14.17
C THR A 90 -1.72 9.74 13.92
N GLY A 91 -1.36 10.87 13.29
CA GLY A 91 0.01 11.40 13.25
C GLY A 91 0.77 11.25 11.93
N HIS A 92 0.35 10.35 11.03
CA HIS A 92 0.97 10.16 9.72
C HIS A 92 -0.04 10.44 8.60
N SER A 93 0.44 10.98 7.48
CA SER A 93 -0.36 11.27 6.28
C SER A 93 -0.83 10.03 5.52
N PHE A 94 -0.55 8.82 6.03
CA PHE A 94 -0.95 7.53 5.49
C PHE A 94 -1.11 6.47 6.59
N TYR A 95 -1.94 5.45 6.34
CA TYR A 95 -2.17 4.30 7.22
C TYR A 95 -1.05 3.25 7.07
N ASP A 96 0.10 3.51 7.68
CA ASP A 96 1.26 2.63 7.71
C ASP A 96 1.17 1.57 8.83
N TYR A 97 2.16 0.67 8.88
CA TYR A 97 2.28 -0.35 9.93
C TYR A 97 2.26 0.25 11.34
N ASP A 98 2.89 1.42 11.52
CA ASP A 98 2.94 2.12 12.81
C ASP A 98 1.53 2.54 13.27
N SER A 99 0.65 2.91 12.34
CA SER A 99 -0.76 3.25 12.61
C SER A 99 -1.62 2.06 13.12
N LYS A 100 -1.19 0.81 12.86
CA LYS A 100 -1.94 -0.41 13.22
C LYS A 100 -1.50 -1.06 14.53
N TYR A 101 -0.26 -0.87 14.97
CA TYR A 101 0.32 -1.66 16.07
C TYR A 101 0.97 -0.85 17.19
N VAL A 102 1.11 0.48 17.03
CA VAL A 102 1.45 1.36 18.16
C VAL A 102 0.17 1.69 18.93
N ALA A 103 0.17 1.52 20.25
CA ALA A 103 -0.94 1.94 21.10
C ALA A 103 -1.22 3.45 20.89
N GLY A 104 -2.38 3.78 20.30
CA GLY A 104 -2.73 5.16 19.92
C GLY A 104 -2.48 5.53 18.44
N GLY A 105 -2.07 4.58 17.59
CA GLY A 105 -1.76 4.81 16.17
C GLY A 105 -2.98 4.99 15.25
N SER A 106 -4.20 4.70 15.71
CA SER A 106 -5.42 4.97 14.97
C SER A 106 -6.65 5.13 15.88
N LYS A 107 -7.65 5.88 15.42
CA LYS A 107 -8.96 6.03 16.09
C LYS A 107 -10.12 5.82 15.12
#